data_AF-A0A7C5LAX1-F1
#
_entry.id   AF-A0A7C5LAX1-F1
#
_cell.length_a   1.000
_cell.length_b   1.000
_cell.length_c   1.000
_cell.angle_alpha   90.00
_cell.angle_beta   90.00
_cell.angle_gamma   90.00
#
_symmetry.space_group_name_H-M   'P 1'
#
loop_
_entity.id
_entity.type
_entity.pdbx_description
1 polymer ?
#
loop_
_entity_poly.entity_id
_entity_poly.type
_entity_poly.pdbx_seq_one_letter_code
_entity_poly.pdbx_strand_id
1 'polypeptide(L)'
;MAREKQQPSVKDIAEHVLVPKHEVLSPAEAEELLKTLGVTADKLPYILPSDPMVKRLKAKVGDIIKITRRSETAGEAVYYRVVWGEG
;
A
#
# COMPACT_ATOMS: atom_id res chain seq x y z
N MET A 1 47.29 -21.14 2.10
CA MET A 1 46.04 -21.91 2.19
C MET A 1 44.89 -20.92 2.19
N ALA A 2 44.08 -20.95 1.14
CA ALA A 2 43.08 -19.94 0.81
C ALA A 2 41.88 -20.00 1.77
N ARG A 3 41.45 -18.85 2.30
CA ARG A 3 40.17 -18.71 3.00
C ARG A 3 39.09 -18.47 1.95
N GLU A 4 38.26 -19.49 1.77
CA GLU A 4 37.11 -19.51 0.87
C GLU A 4 36.11 -18.42 1.29
N LYS A 5 35.82 -17.49 0.38
CA LYS A 5 34.87 -16.40 0.61
C LYS A 5 33.47 -16.98 0.54
N GLN A 6 32.83 -17.16 1.69
CA GLN A 6 31.44 -17.58 1.77
C GLN A 6 30.56 -16.40 1.32
N GLN A 7 29.93 -16.55 0.15
CA GLN A 7 28.99 -15.59 -0.41
C GLN A 7 27.71 -15.59 0.43
N PRO A 8 27.15 -14.44 0.83
CA PRO A 8 25.89 -14.41 1.55
C PRO A 8 24.74 -14.87 0.63
N SER A 9 23.87 -15.70 1.20
CA SER A 9 22.66 -16.25 0.60
C SER A 9 21.65 -15.16 0.21
N VAL A 10 21.07 -15.28 -0.99
CA VAL A 10 20.07 -14.36 -1.58
C VAL A 10 18.70 -14.42 -0.84
N LYS A 11 18.62 -15.03 0.34
CA LYS A 11 17.35 -15.25 1.08
C LYS A 11 17.12 -14.26 2.22
N ASP A 12 18.07 -13.38 2.51
CA ASP A 12 18.03 -12.46 3.65
C ASP A 12 17.84 -10.98 3.23
N ILE A 13 17.45 -10.73 1.97
CA ILE A 13 17.22 -9.36 1.43
C ILE A 13 15.73 -8.97 1.50
N ALA A 14 14.87 -9.81 2.10
CA ALA A 14 13.45 -9.54 2.25
C ALA A 14 13.08 -8.65 3.46
N GLU A 15 14.08 -8.16 4.21
CA GLU A 15 13.89 -7.28 5.38
C GLU A 15 14.36 -5.83 5.15
N HIS A 16 14.32 -5.36 3.90
CA HIS A 16 14.44 -3.92 3.65
C HIS A 16 13.14 -3.19 4.01
N VAL A 17 12.98 -2.87 5.30
CA VAL A 17 12.44 -1.68 6.03
C VAL A 17 11.43 -0.68 5.36
N LEU A 18 11.08 -0.76 4.07
CA LEU A 18 10.41 0.36 3.37
C LEU A 18 9.16 0.00 2.57
N VAL A 19 8.62 -1.22 2.67
CA VAL A 19 7.35 -1.55 1.97
C VAL A 19 6.16 -1.10 2.82
N PRO A 20 5.35 -0.11 2.38
CA PRO A 20 4.15 0.28 3.11
C PRO A 20 3.16 -0.89 3.16
N LYS A 21 2.42 -1.04 4.26
CA LYS A 21 1.28 -1.95 4.31
C LYS A 21 0.16 -1.36 3.46
N HIS A 22 -0.43 -2.18 2.59
CA HIS A 22 -1.58 -1.76 1.80
C HIS A 22 -2.74 -2.71 2.09
N GLU A 23 -3.89 -2.13 2.41
CA GLU A 23 -5.10 -2.85 2.84
C GLU A 23 -6.30 -2.24 2.12
N VAL A 24 -7.22 -3.08 1.64
CA VAL A 24 -8.48 -2.62 1.04
C VAL A 24 -9.45 -2.37 2.19
N LEU A 25 -10.02 -1.17 2.23
CA LEU A 25 -11.05 -0.84 3.23
C LEU A 25 -12.35 -1.55 2.90
N SER A 26 -13.03 -2.00 3.94
CA SER A 26 -14.40 -2.47 3.83
C SER A 26 -15.31 -1.32 3.40
N PRO A 27 -16.47 -1.57 2.73
CA PRO A 27 -17.39 -0.51 2.34
C PRO A 27 -17.85 0.36 3.52
N ALA A 28 -18.08 -0.25 4.69
CA ALA A 28 -18.41 0.48 5.91
C ALA A 28 -17.27 1.43 6.35
N GLU A 29 -16.03 0.93 6.41
CA GLU A 29 -14.86 1.74 6.79
C GLU A 29 -14.59 2.86 5.78
N ALA A 30 -14.78 2.57 4.49
CA ALA A 30 -14.65 3.55 3.41
C ALA A 30 -15.68 4.68 3.57
N GLU A 31 -16.94 4.36 3.85
CA GLU A 31 -17.97 5.35 4.12
C GLU A 31 -17.66 6.20 5.37
N GLU A 32 -17.25 5.58 6.47
CA GLU A 32 -16.89 6.28 7.70
C GLU A 32 -15.68 7.19 7.50
N LEU A 33 -14.68 6.73 6.74
CA LEU A 33 -13.51 7.52 6.38
C LEU A 33 -13.91 8.75 5.57
N LEU A 34 -14.71 8.57 4.51
CA LEU A 34 -15.17 9.67 3.66
C LEU A 34 -15.99 10.70 4.46
N LYS A 35 -16.85 10.23 5.36
CA LYS A 35 -17.62 11.09 6.28
C LYS A 35 -16.70 11.87 7.24
N THR A 36 -15.70 11.20 7.81
CA THR A 36 -14.73 11.81 8.73
C THR A 36 -13.87 12.86 8.05
N LEU A 37 -13.45 12.59 6.81
CA LEU A 37 -12.67 13.54 6.00
C LEU A 37 -13.55 14.64 5.39
N GLY A 38 -14.87 14.45 5.34
CA GLY A 38 -15.81 15.37 4.69
C GLY A 38 -15.60 15.46 3.18
N VAL A 39 -15.06 14.40 2.56
CA VAL A 39 -14.77 14.36 1.13
C VAL A 39 -15.44 13.17 0.47
N THR A 40 -15.65 13.26 -0.83
CA THR A 40 -16.11 12.18 -1.68
C THR A 40 -14.93 11.37 -2.22
N ALA A 41 -15.19 10.13 -2.65
CA ALA A 41 -14.14 9.24 -3.17
C ALA A 41 -13.36 9.87 -4.34
N ASP A 42 -13.99 10.71 -5.17
CA ASP A 42 -13.33 11.44 -6.26
C ASP A 42 -12.28 12.46 -5.81
N LYS A 43 -12.27 12.85 -4.53
CA LYS A 43 -11.24 13.75 -3.99
C LYS A 43 -10.02 13.00 -3.49
N LEU A 44 -10.09 11.68 -3.36
CA LEU A 44 -8.93 10.88 -2.98
C LEU A 44 -7.98 10.71 -4.16
N PRO A 45 -6.66 10.68 -3.93
CA PRO A 45 -5.70 10.34 -4.97
C PRO A 45 -6.03 8.98 -5.61
N TYR A 46 -5.99 8.94 -6.93
CA TYR A 46 -6.35 7.74 -7.69
C TYR A 46 -5.18 6.75 -7.79
N ILE A 47 -5.51 5.46 -7.90
CA ILE A 47 -4.59 4.39 -8.30
C ILE A 47 -5.24 3.56 -9.42
N LEU A 48 -4.45 3.19 -10.43
CA LEU A 48 -4.98 2.46 -11.58
C LEU A 48 -5.30 1.01 -11.22
N PRO A 49 -6.39 0.43 -11.75
CA PRO A 49 -6.68 -1.00 -11.59
C PRO A 49 -5.59 -1.89 -12.20
N SER A 50 -4.81 -1.36 -13.15
CA SER A 50 -3.68 -2.06 -13.75
C SER A 50 -2.44 -2.13 -12.87
N ASP A 51 -2.40 -1.40 -11.75
CA ASP A 51 -1.29 -1.40 -10.79
C ASP A 51 -1.09 -2.80 -10.16
N PRO A 52 0.16 -3.31 -10.06
CA PRO A 52 0.45 -4.63 -9.50
C PRO A 52 -0.07 -4.81 -8.07
N MET A 53 -0.07 -3.76 -7.26
CA MET A 53 -0.52 -3.82 -5.87
C MET A 53 -2.04 -3.91 -5.79
N VAL A 54 -2.75 -3.20 -6.66
CA VAL A 54 -4.22 -3.30 -6.79
C VAL A 54 -4.63 -4.70 -7.21
N LYS A 55 -3.96 -5.27 -8.23
CA LYS A 55 -4.16 -6.66 -8.68
C LYS A 55 -3.89 -7.66 -7.56
N ARG A 56 -2.80 -7.47 -6.80
CA ARG A 56 -2.43 -8.34 -5.67
C ARG A 56 -3.47 -8.32 -4.55
N LEU A 57 -4.05 -7.15 -4.29
CA LEU A 57 -5.11 -6.95 -3.30
C LEU A 57 -6.51 -7.33 -3.81
N LYS A 58 -6.64 -7.64 -5.10
CA LYS A 58 -7.93 -7.90 -5.79
C LYS A 58 -8.95 -6.75 -5.60
N ALA A 59 -8.44 -5.53 -5.45
CA ALA A 59 -9.29 -4.35 -5.34
C ALA A 59 -9.89 -4.00 -6.71
N LYS A 60 -11.13 -3.53 -6.70
CA LYS A 60 -11.92 -3.16 -7.87
C LYS A 60 -12.06 -1.65 -7.97
N VAL A 61 -12.46 -1.16 -9.14
CA VAL A 61 -12.79 0.25 -9.33
C VAL A 61 -13.84 0.67 -8.30
N GLY A 62 -13.55 1.76 -7.57
CA GLY A 62 -14.35 2.25 -6.45
C GLY A 62 -13.84 1.85 -5.07
N ASP A 63 -12.98 0.84 -4.96
CA ASP A 63 -12.41 0.46 -3.67
C ASP A 63 -11.38 1.50 -3.18
N ILE A 64 -11.33 1.69 -1.86
CA ILE A 64 -10.34 2.56 -1.21
C ILE A 64 -9.24 1.70 -0.59
N ILE A 65 -8.00 1.98 -0.96
CA ILE A 65 -6.80 1.34 -0.43
C ILE A 65 -6.19 2.26 0.63
N LYS A 66 -6.07 1.74 1.84
CA LYS A 66 -5.31 2.32 2.94
C LYS A 66 -3.85 1.90 2.82
N ILE A 67 -2.95 2.88 2.85
CA ILE A 67 -1.51 2.69 2.75
C ILE A 67 -0.88 3.20 4.04
N THR A 68 -0.39 2.28 4.86
CA THR A 68 0.28 2.60 6.13
C THR A 68 1.78 2.48 5.95
N ARG A 69 2.48 3.61 5.99
CA ARG A 69 3.95 3.68 5.92
C ARG A 69 4.51 3.93 7.31
N ARG A 70 5.36 3.02 7.79
CA ARG A 70 6.20 3.23 8.96
C ARG A 70 7.46 3.97 8.52
N SER A 71 7.72 5.12 9.12
CA SER A 71 8.97 5.86 8.96
C SER A 71 9.65 5.95 10.31
N GLU A 72 10.95 5.64 10.33
CA GLU A 72 11.79 5.69 11.54
C GLU A 72 11.78 7.08 12.20
N THR A 73 11.61 8.14 11.40
CA THR A 73 11.68 9.53 11.83
C THR A 73 10.34 10.18 12.21
N ALA A 74 9.21 9.68 11.73
CA ALA A 74 7.90 10.35 11.83
C ALA A 74 6.78 9.44 12.36
N GLY A 75 7.08 8.19 12.71
CA GLY A 75 6.10 7.22 13.18
C GLY A 75 5.30 6.59 12.02
N GLU A 76 3.98 6.55 12.15
CA GLU A 76 3.07 5.94 11.16
C GLU A 76 2.33 7.02 10.36
N ALA A 77 2.55 7.02 9.04
CA ALA A 77 1.81 7.85 8.10
C ALA A 77 0.78 6.99 7.34
N VAL A 78 -0.47 7.43 7.34
CA VAL A 78 -1.57 6.74 6.65
C VAL A 78 -2.03 7.57 5.46
N TYR A 79 -2.11 6.92 4.30
CA TYR A 79 -2.63 7.51 3.08
C TYR A 79 -3.81 6.68 2.57
N TYR A 80 -4.75 7.34 1.90
CA TYR A 80 -5.91 6.69 1.29
C TYR A 80 -5.92 6.99 -0.20
N ARG A 81 -6.10 5.95 -1.01
CA ARG A 81 -6.21 6.07 -2.48
C ARG A 81 -7.42 5.33 -2.98
N VAL A 82 -8.13 5.88 -3.95
CA VAL A 82 -9.27 5.18 -4.57
C VAL A 82 -8.83 4.53 -5.89
N VAL A 83 -9.28 3.31 -6.13
CA VAL A 83 -9.04 2.63 -7.41
C VAL A 83 -9.95 3.25 -8.46
N TRP A 84 -9.37 3.90 -9.47
CA TRP A 84 -10.11 4.58 -10.53
C TRP A 84 -9.35 4.54 -11.85
N GLY A 85 -10.09 4.50 -12.95
CA GLY A 85 -9.56 4.47 -14.32
C GLY A 85 -9.88 3.16 -15.04
N GLU A 86 -9.56 3.12 -16.33
CA GLU A 86 -9.65 1.93 -17.16
C GLU A 86 -8.34 1.12 -17.04
N GLY A 87 -8.49 -0.21 -17.03
CA GLY A 87 -7.40 -1.16 -16.78
C GLY A 87 -6.86 -1.81 -18.03
#